data_AF-A0A852L5D9-F1
#
_entry.id   AF-A0A852L5D9-F1
#
_cell.length_a   1.000
_cell.length_b   1.000
_cell.length_c   1.000
_cell.angle_alpha   90.00
_cell.angle_beta   90.00
_cell.angle_gamma   90.00
#
_symmetry.space_group_name_H-M   'P 1'
#
loop_
_entity.id
_entity.type
_entity.pdbx_description
1 polymer ?
#
loop_
_entity_poly.entity_id
_entity_poly.type
_entity_poly.pdbx_seq_one_letter_code
_entity_poly.pdbx_strand_id
1 'polypeptide(L)'
;WLVIDRKVYDVSNFSKQHPGGRKVLSHYAGQDATDAFIAFHNDMPLVRKYLKPLLIGELAPDQPSFESNKKKSLVEDFRELRCTIEKMGLLRPNFLFFFLIFLHFLVLDVASWLVIWYFGTSLMPCLLFMVCFTVAQIQMGWFQHDLGHFSVFRKSKWNRVMHTVVLSLLKGAPPSWWNHLHNQHHAKPNCFRKDPDLNMHPLLFSLGKTLSVEVSMKVSILQLVHYNILSFFSLEKRRRSSCLTITSTSISAVS
;
A
#
# COMPACT_ATOMS: atom_id res chain seq x y z
N TRP A 1 -17.93 -1.69 13.79
CA TRP A 1 -17.02 -1.21 14.86
C TRP A 1 -15.59 -1.61 14.55
N LEU A 2 -14.63 -0.96 15.20
CA LEU A 2 -13.19 -1.28 15.14
C LEU A 2 -12.63 -1.33 16.55
N VAL A 3 -11.58 -2.14 16.77
CA VAL A 3 -10.81 -2.12 18.01
C VAL A 3 -9.49 -1.39 17.76
N ILE A 4 -9.16 -0.43 18.62
CA ILE A 4 -7.85 0.25 18.63
C ILE A 4 -7.41 0.33 20.09
N ASP A 5 -6.26 -0.25 20.41
CA ASP A 5 -5.69 -0.27 21.76
C ASP A 5 -6.70 -0.79 22.80
N ARG A 6 -7.29 -1.97 22.50
CA ARG A 6 -8.38 -2.62 23.27
C ARG A 6 -9.68 -1.83 23.41
N LYS A 7 -9.75 -0.60 22.90
CA LYS A 7 -10.95 0.23 22.92
C LYS A 7 -11.79 -0.02 21.68
N VAL A 8 -13.10 -0.11 21.87
CA VAL A 8 -14.08 -0.37 20.81
C VAL A 8 -14.68 0.95 20.34
N TYR A 9 -14.62 1.20 19.04
CA TYR A 9 -15.12 2.43 18.43
C TYR A 9 -16.23 2.14 17.41
N ASP A 10 -17.32 2.91 17.50
CA ASP A 10 -18.33 2.94 16.46
C ASP A 10 -17.98 3.93 15.36
N VAL A 11 -17.47 3.40 14.26
CA VAL A 11 -17.08 4.18 13.07
C VAL A 11 -18.15 4.18 11.97
N SER A 12 -19.36 3.68 12.22
CA SER A 12 -20.38 3.46 11.18
C SER A 12 -20.72 4.75 10.43
N ASN A 13 -21.05 5.81 11.17
CA ASN A 13 -21.33 7.14 10.59
C ASN A 13 -20.06 7.85 10.13
N PHE A 14 -18.98 7.76 10.93
CA PHE A 14 -17.69 8.39 10.63
C PHE A 14 -17.05 7.85 9.35
N SER A 15 -17.36 6.62 8.95
CA SER A 15 -16.78 5.98 7.76
C SER A 15 -17.00 6.76 6.47
N LYS A 16 -18.07 7.56 6.37
CA LYS A 16 -18.37 8.42 5.21
C LYS A 16 -17.53 9.70 5.18
N GLN A 17 -17.02 10.13 6.34
CA GLN A 17 -16.26 11.37 6.52
C GLN A 17 -14.76 11.11 6.67
N HIS A 18 -14.36 9.85 6.81
CA HIS A 18 -12.96 9.49 6.99
C HIS A 18 -12.10 9.96 5.79
N PRO A 19 -11.03 10.74 6.02
CA PRO A 19 -10.19 11.27 4.94
C PRO A 19 -9.52 10.21 4.06
N GLY A 20 -9.20 9.04 4.62
CA GLY A 20 -8.66 7.89 3.87
C GLY A 20 -9.73 7.09 3.11
N GLY A 21 -11.00 7.48 3.21
CA GLY A 21 -12.14 6.85 2.56
C GLY A 21 -12.77 5.70 3.35
N ARG A 22 -14.03 5.38 3.01
CA ARG A 22 -14.85 4.35 3.65
C ARG A 22 -14.31 2.93 3.48
N LYS A 23 -13.77 2.61 2.30
CA LYS A 23 -13.33 1.24 1.96
C LYS A 23 -12.21 0.75 2.87
N VAL A 24 -11.21 1.60 3.15
CA VAL A 24 -10.11 1.29 4.06
C VAL A 24 -10.60 0.89 5.44
N LEU A 25 -11.57 1.63 6.01
CA LEU A 25 -12.17 1.27 7.30
C LEU A 25 -12.92 -0.06 7.23
N SER A 26 -13.67 -0.29 6.15
CA SER A 26 -14.44 -1.53 5.98
C SER A 26 -13.57 -2.79 5.95
N HIS A 27 -12.31 -2.67 5.52
CA HIS A 27 -11.38 -3.80 5.48
C HIS A 27 -11.05 -4.37 6.86
N TYR A 28 -11.19 -3.56 7.92
CA TYR A 28 -10.94 -3.91 9.32
C TYR A 28 -12.22 -4.01 10.15
N ALA A 29 -13.41 -3.94 9.56
CA ALA A 29 -14.66 -4.01 10.31
C ALA A 29 -14.70 -5.25 11.22
N GLY A 30 -14.91 -5.02 12.53
CA GLY A 30 -14.94 -6.07 13.55
C GLY A 30 -13.57 -6.63 13.95
N GLN A 31 -12.46 -5.98 13.55
CA GLN A 31 -11.10 -6.44 13.83
C GLN A 31 -10.34 -5.46 14.73
N ASP A 32 -9.27 -5.96 15.34
CA ASP A 32 -8.23 -5.11 15.92
C ASP A 32 -7.40 -4.46 14.80
N ALA A 33 -7.54 -3.14 14.71
CA ALA A 33 -6.89 -2.29 13.72
C ALA A 33 -5.76 -1.45 14.33
N THR A 34 -5.29 -1.76 15.55
CA THR A 34 -4.31 -0.93 16.28
C THR A 34 -3.06 -0.65 15.46
N ASP A 35 -2.42 -1.67 14.91
CA ASP A 35 -1.16 -1.50 14.17
C ASP A 35 -1.37 -0.73 12.87
N ALA A 36 -2.48 -1.00 12.16
CA ALA A 36 -2.84 -0.26 10.96
C ALA A 36 -3.14 1.21 11.28
N PHE A 37 -3.89 1.45 12.35
CA PHE A 37 -4.21 2.79 12.82
C PHE A 37 -2.92 3.57 13.10
N ILE A 38 -1.93 2.96 13.76
CA ILE A 38 -0.63 3.59 14.02
C ILE A 38 0.15 3.86 12.72
N ALA A 39 0.12 2.92 11.78
CA ALA A 39 0.85 3.06 10.53
C ALA A 39 0.31 4.17 9.61
N PHE A 40 -1.02 4.36 9.55
CA PHE A 40 -1.65 5.32 8.62
C PHE A 40 -1.78 6.75 9.17
N HIS A 41 -1.69 6.95 10.50
CA HIS A 41 -2.00 8.24 11.13
C HIS A 41 -0.76 8.93 11.69
N ASN A 42 -0.21 9.86 10.92
CA ASN A 42 0.97 10.65 11.33
C ASN A 42 0.68 11.68 12.44
N ASP A 43 -0.55 12.22 12.52
CA ASP A 43 -0.94 13.25 13.49
C ASP A 43 -1.81 12.64 14.61
N MET A 44 -1.16 11.91 15.50
CA MET A 44 -1.83 11.27 16.64
C MET A 44 -2.63 12.24 17.53
N PRO A 45 -2.12 13.45 17.88
CA PRO A 45 -2.90 14.42 18.66
C PRO A 45 -4.22 14.83 17.99
N LEU A 46 -4.21 15.07 16.67
CA LEU A 46 -5.42 15.40 15.92
C LEU A 46 -6.39 14.23 15.88
N VAL A 47 -5.90 13.04 15.52
CA VAL A 47 -6.78 11.86 15.32
C VAL A 47 -7.41 11.41 16.63
N ARG A 48 -6.69 11.53 17.76
CA ARG A 48 -7.26 11.25 19.09
C ARG A 48 -8.46 12.15 19.42
N LYS A 49 -8.53 13.38 18.91
CA LYS A 49 -9.71 14.26 19.10
C LYS A 49 -10.94 13.70 18.37
N TYR A 50 -10.75 13.17 17.15
CA TYR A 50 -11.84 12.53 16.39
C TYR A 50 -12.25 11.18 16.96
N LEU A 51 -11.35 10.44 17.61
CA LEU A 51 -11.66 9.14 18.21
C LEU A 51 -12.52 9.23 19.48
N LYS A 52 -12.33 10.28 20.31
CA LYS A 52 -13.05 10.45 21.58
C LYS A 52 -14.57 10.26 21.48
N PRO A 53 -15.30 10.94 20.57
CA PRO A 53 -16.75 10.78 20.47
C PRO A 53 -17.19 9.44 19.87
N LEU A 54 -16.29 8.65 19.29
CA LEU A 54 -16.59 7.37 18.67
C LEU A 54 -16.44 6.18 19.64
N LEU A 55 -15.88 6.42 20.83
CA LEU A 55 -15.62 5.38 21.83
C LEU A 55 -16.94 4.87 22.42
N ILE A 56 -17.18 3.57 22.32
CA ILE A 56 -18.37 2.93 22.89
C ILE A 56 -18.06 2.02 24.08
N GLY A 57 -16.81 1.58 24.25
CA GLY A 57 -16.41 0.71 25.35
C GLY A 57 -15.01 0.13 25.18
N GLU A 58 -14.70 -0.90 25.96
CA GLU A 58 -13.42 -1.61 25.94
C GLU A 58 -13.67 -3.12 25.80
N LEU A 59 -12.70 -3.83 25.21
CA LEU A 59 -12.74 -5.28 25.13
C LEU A 59 -12.66 -5.91 26.52
N ALA A 60 -13.46 -6.95 26.76
CA ALA A 60 -13.42 -7.71 27.99
C ALA A 60 -11.99 -8.25 28.29
N PRO A 61 -11.56 -8.32 29.56
CA PRO A 61 -10.17 -8.62 29.91
C PRO A 61 -9.64 -9.95 29.37
N ASP A 62 -10.53 -10.94 29.23
CA ASP A 62 -10.27 -12.28 28.70
C ASP A 62 -10.13 -12.31 27.16
N GLN A 63 -10.63 -11.28 26.46
CA GLN A 63 -10.60 -11.22 25.01
C GLN A 63 -9.22 -10.78 24.50
N PRO A 64 -8.63 -11.51 23.53
CA PRO A 64 -7.34 -11.14 22.94
C PRO A 64 -7.47 -9.89 22.05
N SER A 65 -6.48 -9.01 22.13
CA SER A 65 -6.37 -7.80 21.28
C SER A 65 -5.54 -8.06 20.02
N PHE A 66 -5.80 -9.19 19.36
CA PHE A 66 -5.18 -9.55 18.09
C PHE A 66 -6.06 -10.59 17.37
N GLU A 67 -6.00 -10.61 16.04
CA GLU A 67 -6.76 -11.58 15.25
C GLU A 67 -6.27 -13.02 15.53
N SER A 68 -7.18 -13.97 15.75
CA SER A 68 -6.86 -15.36 16.10
C SER A 68 -6.03 -16.11 15.04
N ASN A 69 -6.07 -15.65 13.79
CA ASN A 69 -5.29 -16.18 12.67
C ASN A 69 -3.85 -15.66 12.61
N LYS A 70 -3.49 -14.62 13.40
CA LYS A 70 -2.15 -14.03 13.42
C LYS A 70 -1.30 -14.70 14.49
N LYS A 71 -0.05 -15.02 14.13
CA LYS A 71 0.97 -15.46 15.10
C LYS A 71 1.35 -14.28 16.00
N LYS A 72 1.05 -14.38 17.29
CA LYS A 72 1.33 -13.36 18.30
C LYS A 72 2.80 -12.93 18.31
N SER A 73 3.73 -13.89 18.32
CA SER A 73 5.17 -13.61 18.34
C SER A 73 5.61 -12.67 17.21
N LEU A 74 5.15 -12.91 15.98
CA LEU A 74 5.51 -12.05 14.86
C LEU A 74 4.93 -10.63 14.99
N VAL A 75 3.71 -10.48 15.54
CA VAL A 75 3.16 -9.14 15.78
C VAL A 75 4.03 -8.38 16.78
N GLU A 76 4.51 -9.06 17.81
CA GLU A 76 5.43 -8.50 18.80
C GLU A 76 6.78 -8.16 18.16
N ASP A 77 7.38 -9.05 17.36
CA ASP A 77 8.63 -8.82 16.63
C ASP A 77 8.53 -7.55 15.73
N PHE A 78 7.43 -7.38 15.00
CA PHE A 78 7.22 -6.19 14.16
C PHE A 78 7.09 -4.90 14.97
N ARG A 79 6.43 -4.96 16.13
CA ARG A 79 6.30 -3.80 17.04
C ARG A 79 7.65 -3.42 17.62
N GLU A 80 8.46 -4.40 18.01
CA GLU A 80 9.83 -4.18 18.49
C GLU A 80 10.71 -3.58 17.39
N LEU A 81 10.67 -4.15 16.19
CA LEU A 81 11.40 -3.63 15.03
C LEU A 81 11.04 -2.17 14.75
N ARG A 82 9.75 -1.84 14.76
CA ARG A 82 9.28 -0.46 14.58
C ARG A 82 9.82 0.47 15.67
N CYS A 83 9.76 0.06 16.93
CA CYS A 83 10.29 0.84 18.06
C CYS A 83 11.79 1.11 17.90
N THR A 84 12.55 0.10 17.46
CA THR A 84 13.99 0.23 17.19
C THR A 84 14.26 1.21 16.04
N ILE A 85 13.54 1.07 14.92
CA ILE A 85 13.64 1.97 13.76
C ILE A 85 13.33 3.44 14.14
N GLU A 86 12.30 3.64 14.96
CA GLU A 86 11.92 4.97 15.47
C GLU A 86 12.99 5.55 16.39
N LYS A 87 13.53 4.76 17.33
CA LYS A 87 14.62 5.16 18.23
C LYS A 87 15.90 5.51 17.47
N MET A 88 16.22 4.77 16.42
CA MET A 88 17.37 5.04 15.55
C MET A 88 17.16 6.27 14.65
N GLY A 89 15.94 6.82 14.59
CA GLY A 89 15.63 7.99 13.77
C GLY A 89 15.66 7.74 12.27
N LEU A 90 15.56 6.48 11.82
CA LEU A 90 15.64 6.10 10.41
C LEU A 90 14.43 6.56 9.59
N LEU A 91 13.34 6.97 10.24
CA LEU A 91 12.15 7.54 9.60
C LEU A 91 12.26 9.05 9.33
N ARG A 92 13.40 9.68 9.65
CA ARG A 92 13.60 11.11 9.38
C ARG A 92 13.96 11.31 7.91
N PRO A 93 13.22 12.15 7.17
CA PRO A 93 13.48 12.36 5.75
C PRO A 93 14.81 13.11 5.53
N ASN A 94 15.60 12.64 4.57
CA ASN A 94 16.78 13.33 4.07
C ASN A 94 16.43 14.13 2.81
N PHE A 95 16.23 15.44 2.97
CA PHE A 95 15.84 16.31 1.86
C PHE A 95 16.86 16.32 0.73
N LEU A 96 18.17 16.32 1.03
CA LEU A 96 19.21 16.38 0.01
C LEU A 96 19.19 15.12 -0.86
N PHE A 97 19.05 13.94 -0.25
CA PHE A 97 18.92 12.68 -0.97
C PHE A 97 17.75 12.73 -1.97
N PHE A 98 16.56 13.08 -1.50
CA PHE A 98 15.38 13.15 -2.36
C PHE A 98 15.44 14.27 -3.41
N PHE A 99 16.08 15.39 -3.09
CA PHE A 99 16.33 16.47 -4.05
C PHE A 99 17.27 16.02 -5.17
N LEU A 100 18.33 15.27 -4.85
CA LEU A 100 19.24 14.71 -5.86
C LEU A 100 18.55 13.66 -6.73
N ILE A 101 17.69 12.81 -6.17
CA ILE A 101 16.85 11.88 -6.95
C ILE A 101 15.91 12.65 -7.88
N PHE A 102 15.27 13.70 -7.37
CA PHE A 102 14.40 14.57 -8.16
C PHE A 102 15.13 15.20 -9.35
N LEU A 103 16.30 15.79 -9.10
CA LEU A 103 17.13 16.38 -10.14
C LEU A 103 17.61 15.32 -11.15
N HIS A 104 18.02 14.15 -10.67
CA HIS A 104 18.53 13.06 -11.51
C HIS A 104 17.49 12.60 -12.54
N PHE A 105 16.26 12.26 -12.10
CA PHE A 105 15.26 11.80 -13.06
C PHE A 105 14.81 12.93 -13.99
N LEU A 106 14.79 14.20 -13.52
CA LEU A 106 14.39 15.33 -14.35
C LEU A 106 15.42 15.63 -15.46
N VAL A 107 16.71 15.58 -15.11
CA VAL A 107 17.80 15.72 -16.10
C VAL A 107 17.77 14.56 -17.09
N LEU A 108 17.56 13.33 -16.62
CA LEU A 108 17.51 12.16 -17.50
C LEU A 108 16.30 12.20 -18.46
N ASP A 109 15.13 12.65 -17.97
CA ASP A 109 13.93 12.82 -18.77
C ASP A 109 14.15 13.86 -19.89
N VAL A 110 14.66 15.06 -19.54
CA VAL A 110 14.97 16.11 -20.52
C VAL A 110 16.05 15.65 -21.51
N ALA A 111 17.11 15.00 -21.02
CA ALA A 111 18.17 14.48 -21.87
C ALA A 111 17.65 13.44 -22.88
N SER A 112 16.69 12.60 -22.48
CA SER A 112 16.08 11.64 -23.40
C SER A 112 15.40 12.35 -24.58
N TRP A 113 14.60 13.39 -24.32
CA TRP A 113 13.96 14.17 -25.38
C TRP A 113 14.96 14.89 -26.29
N LEU A 114 16.05 15.41 -25.72
CA LEU A 114 17.12 16.05 -26.49
C LEU A 114 17.83 15.08 -27.45
N VAL A 115 17.93 13.79 -27.11
CA VAL A 115 18.49 12.76 -28.01
C VAL A 115 17.67 12.67 -29.29
N ILE A 116 16.34 12.60 -29.20
CA ILE A 116 15.46 12.55 -30.37
C ILE A 116 15.51 13.87 -31.14
N TRP A 117 15.48 15.00 -30.43
CA TRP A 117 15.51 16.32 -31.04
C TRP A 117 16.77 16.53 -31.90
N TYR A 118 17.95 16.15 -31.40
CA TYR A 118 19.22 16.42 -32.07
C TYR A 118 19.64 15.33 -33.07
N PHE A 119 19.48 14.05 -32.73
CA PHE A 119 19.93 12.94 -33.56
C PHE A 119 18.84 12.34 -34.46
N GLY A 120 17.61 12.87 -34.37
CA GLY A 120 16.46 12.42 -35.14
C GLY A 120 15.87 11.09 -34.66
N THR A 121 14.95 10.53 -35.45
CA THR A 121 14.14 9.34 -35.09
C THR A 121 14.68 8.03 -35.67
N SER A 122 15.99 7.95 -35.93
CA SER A 122 16.61 6.69 -36.37
C SER A 122 16.58 5.64 -35.24
N LEU A 123 16.80 4.37 -35.59
CA LEU A 123 16.63 3.26 -34.62
C LEU A 123 17.47 3.45 -33.35
N MET A 124 18.73 3.89 -33.47
CA MET A 124 19.64 4.00 -32.32
C MET A 124 19.24 5.12 -31.33
N PRO A 125 19.02 6.39 -31.75
CA PRO A 125 18.44 7.44 -30.90
C PRO A 125 17.11 7.05 -30.28
N CYS A 126 16.23 6.38 -31.04
CA CYS A 126 14.96 5.87 -30.52
C CYS A 126 15.15 4.84 -29.39
N LEU A 127 16.04 3.87 -29.55
CA LEU A 127 16.34 2.90 -28.50
C LEU A 127 16.93 3.58 -27.26
N LEU A 128 17.85 4.53 -27.45
CA LEU A 128 18.45 5.28 -26.34
C LEU A 128 17.41 6.12 -25.59
N PHE A 129 16.54 6.83 -26.32
CA PHE A 129 15.42 7.56 -25.76
C PHE A 129 14.54 6.63 -24.90
N MET A 130 14.11 5.50 -25.48
CA MET A 130 13.22 4.57 -24.79
C MET A 130 13.82 4.08 -23.47
N VAL A 131 15.11 3.72 -23.45
CA VAL A 131 15.79 3.28 -22.24
C VAL A 131 15.89 4.41 -21.20
N CYS A 132 16.43 5.57 -21.58
CA CYS A 132 16.62 6.70 -20.67
C CYS A 132 15.29 7.23 -20.12
N PHE A 133 14.31 7.41 -20.99
CA PHE A 133 12.97 7.86 -20.62
C PHE A 133 12.30 6.85 -19.69
N THR A 134 12.37 5.56 -19.99
CA THR A 134 11.77 4.52 -19.12
C THR A 134 12.39 4.53 -17.72
N VAL A 135 13.72 4.62 -17.61
CA VAL A 135 14.40 4.71 -16.31
C VAL A 135 13.97 5.97 -15.55
N ALA A 136 13.93 7.13 -16.21
CA ALA A 136 13.47 8.38 -15.60
C ALA A 136 12.03 8.28 -15.09
N GLN A 137 11.12 7.70 -15.89
CA GLN A 137 9.70 7.54 -15.56
C GLN A 137 9.47 6.56 -14.39
N ILE A 138 10.27 5.48 -14.30
CA ILE A 138 10.24 4.54 -13.17
C ILE A 138 10.70 5.26 -11.89
N GLN A 139 11.86 5.93 -11.93
CA GLN A 139 12.39 6.67 -10.78
C GLN A 139 11.42 7.77 -10.31
N MET A 140 10.82 8.51 -11.23
CA MET A 140 9.79 9.50 -10.91
C MET A 140 8.56 8.85 -10.27
N GLY A 141 8.18 7.64 -10.69
CA GLY A 141 7.11 6.85 -10.08
C GLY A 141 7.38 6.49 -8.62
N TRP A 142 8.59 6.02 -8.30
CA TRP A 142 9.00 5.74 -6.92
C TRP A 142 9.08 7.01 -6.06
N PHE A 143 9.62 8.10 -6.61
CA PHE A 143 9.62 9.39 -5.94
C PHE A 143 8.18 9.89 -5.65
N GLN A 144 7.26 9.74 -6.61
CA GLN A 144 5.85 10.03 -6.41
C GLN A 144 5.22 9.16 -5.34
N HIS A 145 5.53 7.86 -5.32
CA HIS A 145 5.05 6.92 -4.30
C HIS A 145 5.45 7.39 -2.89
N ASP A 146 6.72 7.76 -2.71
CA ASP A 146 7.25 8.21 -1.42
C ASP A 146 6.66 9.56 -0.98
N LEU A 147 6.36 10.45 -1.93
CA LEU A 147 5.58 11.67 -1.67
C LEU A 147 4.17 11.35 -1.14
N GLY A 148 3.52 10.34 -1.72
CA GLY A 148 2.20 9.86 -1.29
C GLY A 148 2.20 9.28 0.12
N HIS A 149 3.31 8.66 0.53
CA HIS A 149 3.54 8.16 1.90
C HIS A 149 4.03 9.22 2.89
N PHE A 150 4.19 10.47 2.46
CA PHE A 150 4.71 11.57 3.27
C PHE A 150 6.18 11.43 3.70
N SER A 151 6.98 10.66 2.96
CA SER A 151 8.35 10.30 3.33
C SER A 151 9.45 11.26 2.83
N VAL A 152 9.11 12.24 1.98
CA VAL A 152 10.11 13.13 1.34
C VAL A 152 10.36 14.40 2.14
N PHE A 153 9.29 15.06 2.61
CA PHE A 153 9.37 16.29 3.39
C PHE A 153 8.97 16.06 4.85
N ARG A 154 9.56 16.82 5.78
CA ARG A 154 9.16 16.81 7.20
C ARG A 154 7.71 17.27 7.41
N LYS A 155 7.25 18.25 6.62
CA LYS A 155 5.89 18.79 6.71
C LYS A 155 5.00 18.12 5.66
N SER A 156 3.91 17.50 6.11
CA SER A 156 2.96 16.79 5.24
C SER A 156 2.33 17.68 4.15
N LYS A 157 2.23 19.00 4.37
CA LYS A 157 1.77 19.96 3.36
C LYS A 157 2.61 19.92 2.08
N TRP A 158 3.95 19.91 2.21
CA TRP A 158 4.85 19.94 1.05
C TRP A 158 4.82 18.64 0.27
N ASN A 159 4.74 17.50 0.97
CA ASN A 159 4.50 16.21 0.34
C ASN A 159 3.20 16.21 -0.49
N ARG A 160 2.07 16.72 0.03
CA ARG A 160 0.80 16.79 -0.74
C ARG A 160 0.92 17.64 -1.99
N VAL A 161 1.54 18.82 -1.86
CA VAL A 161 1.73 19.74 -3.01
C VAL A 161 2.61 19.08 -4.07
N MET A 162 3.76 18.54 -3.68
CA MET A 162 4.68 17.90 -4.63
C MET A 162 4.12 16.59 -5.20
N HIS A 163 3.38 15.81 -4.42
CA HIS A 163 2.65 14.63 -4.90
C HIS A 163 1.66 15.01 -6.01
N THR A 164 0.92 16.11 -5.80
CA THR A 164 -0.02 16.65 -6.79
C THR A 164 0.71 17.13 -8.03
N VAL A 165 1.81 17.89 -7.88
CA VAL A 165 2.60 18.36 -9.03
C VAL A 165 3.14 17.19 -9.84
N VAL A 166 3.84 16.24 -9.20
CA VAL A 166 4.46 15.12 -9.93
C VAL A 166 3.40 14.24 -10.60
N LEU A 167 2.35 13.86 -9.87
CA LEU A 167 1.37 12.93 -10.41
C LEU A 167 0.44 13.60 -11.45
N SER A 168 0.01 14.83 -11.23
CA SER A 168 -0.89 15.52 -12.16
C SER A 168 -0.17 16.17 -13.33
N LEU A 169 0.90 16.93 -13.10
CA LEU A 169 1.59 17.66 -14.17
C LEU A 169 2.53 16.75 -14.95
N LEU A 170 3.34 15.94 -14.27
CA LEU A 170 4.38 15.15 -14.94
C LEU A 170 3.89 13.79 -15.43
N LYS A 171 2.93 13.17 -14.72
CA LYS A 171 2.38 11.85 -15.09
C LYS A 171 0.96 11.89 -15.66
N GLY A 172 0.24 13.01 -15.54
CA GLY A 172 -1.10 13.14 -16.10
C GLY A 172 -2.20 12.37 -15.36
N ALA A 173 -2.04 12.09 -14.06
CA ALA A 173 -3.00 11.33 -13.26
C ALA A 173 -3.51 12.11 -12.02
N PRO A 174 -4.76 11.87 -11.58
CA PRO A 174 -5.30 12.52 -10.40
C PRO A 174 -4.76 11.86 -9.10
N PRO A 175 -4.27 12.64 -8.11
CA PRO A 175 -3.75 12.11 -6.85
C PRO A 175 -4.81 11.42 -6.00
N SER A 176 -6.07 11.83 -6.13
CA SER A 176 -7.20 11.19 -5.45
C SER A 176 -7.41 9.74 -5.90
N TRP A 177 -7.22 9.45 -7.19
CA TRP A 177 -7.32 8.08 -7.72
C TRP A 177 -6.21 7.20 -7.16
N TRP A 178 -4.96 7.67 -7.21
CA TRP A 178 -3.82 6.93 -6.69
C TRP A 178 -3.98 6.70 -5.18
N ASN A 179 -4.27 7.76 -4.40
CA ASN A 179 -4.49 7.65 -2.95
C ASN A 179 -5.66 6.69 -2.64
N HIS A 180 -6.74 6.70 -3.43
CA HIS A 180 -7.87 5.80 -3.21
C HIS A 180 -7.47 4.33 -3.34
N LEU A 181 -6.80 3.95 -4.43
CA LEU A 181 -6.40 2.57 -4.68
C LEU A 181 -5.24 2.14 -3.77
N HIS A 182 -4.20 2.96 -3.71
CA HIS A 182 -2.96 2.68 -2.99
C HIS A 182 -3.18 2.53 -1.48
N ASN A 183 -4.03 3.35 -0.86
CA ASN A 183 -4.35 3.20 0.55
C ASN A 183 -5.11 1.90 0.84
N GLN A 184 -5.94 1.41 -0.08
CA GLN A 184 -6.62 0.11 0.07
C GLN A 184 -5.63 -1.05 -0.06
N HIS A 185 -4.73 -0.98 -1.05
CA HIS A 185 -3.64 -1.93 -1.20
C HIS A 185 -2.82 -2.05 0.10
N HIS A 186 -2.34 -0.92 0.65
CA HIS A 186 -1.55 -0.94 1.88
C HIS A 186 -2.33 -1.34 3.13
N ALA A 187 -3.66 -1.18 3.15
CA ALA A 187 -4.48 -1.61 4.27
C ALA A 187 -4.53 -3.15 4.35
N LYS A 188 -4.78 -3.83 3.23
CA LYS A 188 -4.86 -5.30 3.19
C LYS A 188 -4.20 -5.80 1.90
N PRO A 189 -2.86 -5.76 1.81
CA PRO A 189 -2.16 -6.15 0.60
C PRO A 189 -2.35 -7.64 0.33
N ASN A 190 -2.45 -7.99 -0.95
CA ASN A 190 -2.62 -9.36 -1.45
C ASN A 190 -3.84 -10.10 -0.88
N CYS A 191 -4.84 -9.37 -0.39
CA CYS A 191 -6.08 -9.96 0.13
C CYS A 191 -7.17 -9.88 -0.94
N PHE A 192 -7.60 -11.03 -1.46
CA PHE A 192 -8.65 -11.09 -2.48
C PHE A 192 -9.93 -10.36 -2.03
N ARG A 193 -10.53 -9.57 -2.93
CA ARG A 193 -11.68 -8.67 -2.70
C ARG A 193 -11.44 -7.46 -1.78
N LYS A 194 -10.25 -7.33 -1.19
CA LYS A 194 -9.87 -6.16 -0.37
C LYS A 194 -8.79 -5.33 -1.05
N ASP A 195 -7.82 -5.99 -1.67
CA ASP A 195 -6.77 -5.37 -2.47
C ASP A 195 -7.27 -5.07 -3.88
N PRO A 196 -7.35 -3.79 -4.30
CA PRO A 196 -7.79 -3.44 -5.64
C PRO A 196 -6.83 -3.92 -6.73
N ASP A 197 -5.55 -4.16 -6.42
CA ASP A 197 -4.54 -4.58 -7.40
C ASP A 197 -4.81 -6.01 -7.92
N LEU A 198 -5.63 -6.77 -7.18
CA LEU A 198 -6.08 -8.11 -7.55
C LEU A 198 -7.40 -8.13 -8.32
N ASN A 199 -8.03 -6.98 -8.59
CA ASN A 199 -9.33 -6.90 -9.25
C ASN A 199 -9.29 -7.15 -10.77
N MET A 200 -8.12 -7.49 -11.33
CA MET A 200 -7.97 -7.80 -12.77
C MET A 200 -8.28 -9.28 -13.10
N HIS A 201 -8.80 -10.04 -12.13
CA HIS A 201 -9.30 -11.40 -12.34
C HIS A 201 -10.60 -11.40 -13.16
N PRO A 202 -10.78 -12.32 -14.14
CA PRO A 202 -9.89 -13.44 -14.51
C PRO A 202 -8.87 -13.11 -15.62
N LEU A 203 -8.89 -11.89 -16.17
CA LEU A 203 -8.18 -11.56 -17.42
C LEU A 203 -6.66 -11.52 -17.29
N LEU A 204 -6.13 -11.00 -16.18
CA LEU A 204 -4.67 -10.82 -15.98
C LEU A 204 -4.09 -11.70 -14.85
N PHE A 205 -4.92 -12.14 -13.91
CA PHE A 205 -4.50 -13.00 -12.80
C PHE A 205 -5.40 -14.23 -12.70
N SER A 206 -4.82 -15.42 -12.89
CA SER A 206 -5.47 -16.68 -12.53
C SER A 206 -5.17 -17.00 -11.06
N LEU A 207 -6.04 -16.57 -10.15
CA LEU A 207 -5.92 -16.92 -8.74
C LEU A 207 -6.89 -18.05 -8.41
N GLY A 208 -6.44 -19.29 -8.60
CA GLY A 208 -7.04 -20.52 -8.08
C GLY A 208 -6.11 -21.16 -7.04
N LYS A 209 -6.66 -21.82 -6.00
CA LYS A 209 -5.91 -22.42 -4.88
C LYS A 209 -4.85 -23.46 -5.31
N THR A 210 -4.92 -24.00 -6.51
CA THR A 210 -4.04 -25.06 -7.05
C THR A 210 -3.06 -24.59 -8.14
N LEU A 211 -3.23 -23.41 -8.72
CA LEU A 211 -2.53 -23.08 -9.97
C LEU A 211 -1.07 -22.61 -9.77
N SER A 212 -0.77 -21.89 -8.69
CA SER A 212 0.57 -21.32 -8.49
C SER A 212 1.66 -22.38 -8.22
N VAL A 213 1.29 -23.58 -7.74
CA VAL A 213 2.27 -24.65 -7.48
C VAL A 213 2.46 -25.52 -8.74
N GLU A 214 1.39 -25.88 -9.45
CA GLU A 214 1.46 -26.69 -10.67
C GLU A 214 2.12 -25.95 -11.85
N VAL A 215 1.86 -24.64 -12.00
CA VAL A 215 2.47 -23.83 -13.07
C VAL A 215 3.96 -23.59 -12.79
N SER A 216 4.35 -23.36 -11.53
CA SER A 216 5.77 -23.23 -11.15
C SER A 216 6.57 -24.52 -11.37
N MET A 217 5.93 -25.69 -11.39
CA MET A 217 6.61 -26.96 -11.70
C MET A 217 6.73 -27.23 -13.21
N LYS A 218 6.02 -26.49 -14.07
CA LYS A 218 5.96 -26.73 -15.52
C LYS A 218 6.64 -25.67 -16.39
N VAL A 219 7.07 -24.54 -15.82
CA VAL A 219 7.53 -23.38 -16.59
C VAL A 219 9.05 -23.22 -16.50
N SER A 220 9.70 -23.14 -17.67
CA SER A 220 11.14 -22.88 -17.82
C SER A 220 11.50 -21.44 -17.42
N ILE A 221 12.74 -21.26 -16.96
CA ILE A 221 13.36 -20.02 -16.44
C ILE A 221 13.09 -18.77 -17.31
N LEU A 222 12.83 -18.92 -18.60
CA LEU A 222 12.64 -17.78 -19.51
C LEU A 222 11.31 -17.02 -19.33
N GLN A 223 10.26 -17.69 -18.82
CA GLN A 223 8.96 -17.05 -18.57
C GLN A 223 8.93 -16.22 -17.27
N LEU A 224 9.95 -16.38 -16.41
CA LEU A 224 10.13 -15.55 -15.21
C LEU A 224 10.48 -14.09 -15.57
N VAL A 225 11.11 -13.83 -16.72
CA VAL A 225 11.61 -12.50 -17.08
C VAL A 225 10.47 -11.53 -17.42
N HIS A 226 9.37 -12.02 -18.01
CA HIS A 226 8.18 -11.19 -18.31
C HIS A 226 7.39 -10.78 -17.05
N TYR A 227 7.53 -11.53 -15.95
CA TYR A 227 6.93 -11.20 -14.67
C TYR A 227 7.68 -10.09 -13.91
N ASN A 228 8.96 -9.83 -14.21
CA ASN A 228 9.78 -8.91 -13.42
C ASN A 228 9.57 -7.42 -13.73
N ILE A 229 8.99 -7.06 -14.88
CA ILE A 229 8.72 -5.64 -15.21
C ILE A 229 7.43 -5.13 -14.54
N LEU A 230 6.53 -6.03 -14.12
CA LEU A 230 5.29 -5.69 -13.40
C LEU A 230 5.22 -6.23 -11.96
N SER A 231 6.16 -7.11 -11.57
CA SER A 231 6.24 -7.68 -10.22
C SER A 231 7.62 -7.45 -9.60
N PHE A 232 7.93 -6.21 -9.23
CA PHE A 232 8.92 -5.94 -8.18
C PHE A 232 8.31 -5.98 -6.76
N PHE A 233 7.03 -6.36 -6.65
CA PHE A 233 6.36 -6.71 -5.40
C PHE A 233 6.15 -8.22 -5.33
N SER A 234 7.07 -8.95 -4.68
CA SER A 234 6.78 -10.17 -3.90
C SER A 234 8.10 -10.86 -3.53
N LEU A 235 8.65 -10.47 -2.39
CA LEU A 235 9.46 -11.37 -1.58
C LEU A 235 8.79 -11.47 -0.21
N GLU A 236 7.88 -12.41 -0.05
CA GLU A 236 7.91 -13.31 1.10
C GLU A 236 7.02 -14.52 0.82
N LYS A 237 7.66 -15.66 0.63
CA LYS A 237 7.04 -16.98 0.51
C LYS A 237 6.55 -17.37 1.92
N ARG A 238 5.30 -17.87 1.97
CA ARG A 238 4.76 -18.75 3.03
C ARG A 238 4.11 -18.06 4.25
N ARG A 239 2.82 -17.67 4.11
CA ARG A 239 1.88 -17.69 5.24
C ARG A 239 0.53 -18.29 4.88
N ARG A 240 0.27 -19.41 5.54
CA ARG A 240 -0.92 -20.25 5.52
C ARG A 240 -2.06 -19.63 6.35
N SER A 241 -3.26 -19.89 5.83
CA SER A 241 -4.51 -20.23 6.56
C SER A 241 -5.20 -19.17 7.42
N SER A 242 -6.39 -18.75 6.98
CA SER A 242 -7.67 -19.26 7.53
C SER A 242 -8.82 -18.34 7.12
N CYS A 243 -9.49 -18.68 6.02
CA CYS A 243 -10.84 -18.25 5.74
C CYS A 243 -11.59 -19.51 5.30
N LEU A 244 -12.23 -20.15 6.26
CA LEU A 244 -13.24 -21.19 6.05
C LEU A 244 -14.48 -20.71 6.81
N THR A 245 -15.30 -19.97 6.06
CA THR A 245 -16.74 -20.14 5.93
C THR A 245 -17.46 -20.81 7.10
N ILE A 246 -18.12 -20.03 7.94
CA ILE A 246 -19.34 -20.49 8.63
C ILE A 246 -20.50 -20.00 7.78
N THR A 247 -21.02 -20.89 6.93
CA THR A 247 -22.35 -20.75 6.34
C THR A 247 -23.37 -20.98 7.44
N SER A 248 -24.09 -19.93 7.83
CA SER A 248 -25.34 -20.06 8.58
C SER A 248 -26.41 -20.63 7.63
N THR A 249 -26.80 -21.88 7.83
CA THR A 249 -28.06 -22.41 7.33
C THR A 249 -28.96 -22.68 8.52
N SER A 250 -29.94 -21.80 8.69
CA SER A 250 -31.12 -22.00 9.50
C SER A 250 -31.98 -23.13 8.92
N ILE A 251 -32.27 -24.18 9.69
CA ILE A 251 -33.48 -24.98 9.54
C ILE A 251 -34.04 -25.30 10.94
N SER A 252 -35.33 -25.05 11.05
CA SER A 252 -36.21 -25.13 12.19
C SER A 252 -36.48 -26.55 12.71
N ALA A 253 -36.83 -26.59 14.00
CA ALA A 253 -37.90 -27.39 14.63
C ALA A 253 -37.70 -28.89 14.96
N VAL A 254 -38.40 -29.25 16.05
CA VAL A 254 -38.64 -30.56 16.69
C VAL A 254 -37.48 -31.01 17.60
N SER A 255 -37.60 -31.13 18.92
CA SER A 255 -38.73 -31.40 19.84
C SER A 255 -38.72 -30.48 21.06
#